data_AF-A0A1G8KSD4-F1
#
_entry.id   AF-A0A1G8KSD4-F1
#
_cell.length_a   1.000
_cell.length_b   1.000
_cell.length_c   1.000
_cell.angle_alpha   90.00
_cell.angle_beta   90.00
_cell.angle_gamma   90.00
#
_symmetry.space_group_name_H-M   'P 1'
#
loop_
_entity.id
_entity.type
_entity.pdbx_description
1 polymer ?
#
loop_
_entity_poly.entity_id
_entity_poly.type
_entity_poly.pdbx_seq_one_letter_code
_entity_poly.pdbx_strand_id
1 'polypeptide(L)'
;MSIKKLYISLIFSKLVVTKLLITINSMHNLYAIFVRFLDICKQLADNLVNESGNIPRCGVVPRFSDLEIIALSLTSEAIGIDSESFLFSKLQEYRTEIPNLVSRRQYNDRR
;
A
#
# COMPACT_ATOMS: atom_id res chain seq x y z
N MET A 1 -21.28 -11.35 -27.63
CA MET A 1 -20.89 -12.12 -26.43
C MET A 1 -20.62 -11.10 -25.32
N SER A 2 -21.46 -11.12 -24.28
CA SER A 2 -21.90 -9.94 -23.52
C SER A 2 -20.83 -9.37 -22.57
N ILE A 3 -20.59 -8.05 -22.65
CA ILE A 3 -19.74 -7.25 -21.73
C ILE A 3 -20.06 -7.55 -20.25
N LYS A 4 -21.30 -7.92 -19.94
CA LYS A 4 -21.74 -8.34 -18.59
C LYS A 4 -20.97 -9.56 -18.06
N LYS A 5 -20.61 -10.51 -18.93
CA LYS A 5 -19.87 -11.74 -18.56
C LYS A 5 -18.41 -11.43 -18.20
N LEU A 6 -17.79 -10.48 -18.91
CA LEU A 6 -16.45 -9.97 -18.59
C LEU A 6 -16.46 -9.16 -17.29
N TYR A 7 -17.48 -8.33 -17.07
CA TYR A 7 -17.61 -7.54 -15.84
C TYR A 7 -17.78 -8.42 -14.59
N ILE A 8 -18.61 -9.46 -14.67
CA ILE A 8 -18.77 -10.46 -13.60
C ILE A 8 -17.45 -11.21 -13.36
N SER A 9 -16.73 -11.59 -14.42
CA SER A 9 -15.41 -12.22 -14.31
C SER A 9 -14.40 -11.32 -13.60
N LEU A 10 -14.37 -10.02 -13.93
CA LEU A 10 -13.46 -9.04 -13.32
C LEU A 10 -13.77 -8.84 -11.83
N ILE A 11 -15.06 -8.78 -11.46
CA ILE A 11 -15.49 -8.71 -10.06
C ILE A 11 -15.04 -9.97 -9.32
N PHE A 12 -15.22 -11.16 -9.92
CA PHE A 12 -14.82 -12.42 -9.30
C PHE A 12 -13.30 -12.49 -9.10
N SER A 13 -12.50 -12.06 -10.07
CA SER A 13 -11.04 -11.96 -9.92
C SER A 13 -10.65 -11.01 -8.79
N LYS A 14 -11.28 -9.83 -8.69
CA LYS A 14 -11.03 -8.89 -7.57
C LYS A 14 -11.44 -9.50 -6.22
N LEU A 15 -12.56 -10.22 -6.15
CA LEU A 15 -13.04 -10.90 -4.94
C LEU A 15 -12.11 -12.04 -4.50
N VAL A 16 -11.59 -12.82 -5.44
CA VAL A 16 -10.65 -13.91 -5.13
C VAL A 16 -9.30 -13.35 -4.67
N VAL A 17 -8.79 -12.30 -5.33
CA VAL A 17 -7.55 -11.62 -4.93
C VAL A 17 -7.68 -11.01 -3.53
N THR A 18 -8.78 -10.30 -3.25
CA THR A 18 -9.03 -9.72 -1.91
C THR A 18 -9.18 -10.80 -0.84
N LYS A 19 -9.90 -11.90 -1.12
CA LYS A 19 -10.03 -13.01 -0.18
C LYS A 19 -8.69 -13.68 0.14
N LEU A 20 -7.83 -13.90 -0.87
CA LEU A 20 -6.48 -14.45 -0.71
C LEU A 20 -5.55 -13.47 0.04
N LEU A 21 -5.75 -12.17 -0.15
CA LEU A 21 -5.09 -11.12 0.62
C LEU A 21 -5.49 -11.17 2.10
N ILE A 22 -6.78 -11.34 2.39
CA ILE A 22 -7.33 -11.45 3.75
C ILE A 22 -6.81 -12.72 4.45
N THR A 23 -6.78 -13.88 3.80
CA THR A 23 -6.27 -15.13 4.42
C THR A 23 -4.76 -15.09 4.69
N ILE A 24 -3.98 -14.37 3.89
CA ILE A 24 -2.53 -14.22 4.12
C ILE A 24 -2.24 -13.15 5.19
N ASN A 25 -3.13 -12.15 5.33
CA ASN A 25 -3.07 -11.14 6.40
C ASN A 25 -3.34 -11.68 7.82
N SER A 26 -3.67 -12.97 8.00
CA SER A 26 -3.73 -13.57 9.34
C SER A 26 -2.35 -13.72 9.99
N MET A 27 -1.26 -13.37 9.29
CA MET A 27 -0.01 -13.01 9.94
C MET A 27 -0.12 -11.57 10.47
N HIS A 28 -0.36 -11.42 11.77
CA HIS A 28 -0.57 -10.15 12.49
C HIS A 28 0.62 -9.16 12.50
N ASN A 29 1.57 -9.25 11.56
CA ASN A 29 2.69 -8.34 11.48
C ASN A 29 2.40 -7.24 10.46
N LEU A 30 2.23 -6.01 10.94
CA LEU A 30 2.00 -4.81 10.11
C LEU A 30 3.05 -4.70 9.01
N TYR A 31 4.32 -4.93 9.34
CA TYR A 31 5.41 -4.84 8.36
C TYR A 31 5.30 -5.89 7.24
N ALA A 32 4.92 -7.13 7.57
CA ALA A 32 4.76 -8.18 6.56
C ALA A 32 3.63 -7.86 5.56
N ILE A 33 2.51 -7.34 6.08
CA ILE A 33 1.37 -6.90 5.28
C ILE A 33 1.79 -5.72 4.38
N PHE A 34 2.52 -4.75 4.94
CA PHE A 34 3.05 -3.61 4.20
C PHE A 34 3.96 -4.03 3.05
N VAL A 35 4.95 -4.90 3.29
CA VAL A 35 5.86 -5.40 2.24
C VAL A 35 5.09 -6.08 1.12
N ARG A 36 4.05 -6.85 1.47
CA ARG A 36 3.22 -7.54 0.48
C ARG A 36 2.39 -6.58 -0.36
N PHE A 37 1.78 -5.57 0.24
CA PHE A 37 1.10 -4.51 -0.52
C PHE A 37 2.07 -3.73 -1.39
N LEU A 38 3.27 -3.45 -0.90
CA LEU A 38 4.30 -2.75 -1.68
C LEU A 38 4.71 -3.55 -2.93
N ASP A 39 4.87 -4.86 -2.80
CA ASP A 39 5.17 -5.74 -3.94
C ASP A 39 4.04 -5.72 -4.98
N ILE A 40 2.78 -5.79 -4.53
CA ILE A 40 1.61 -5.65 -5.41
C ILE A 40 1.59 -4.27 -6.09
N CYS A 41 1.86 -3.19 -5.34
CA CYS A 41 1.91 -1.84 -5.88
C CYS A 41 3.00 -1.72 -6.95
N LYS A 42 4.18 -2.33 -6.74
CA LYS A 42 5.27 -2.36 -7.74
C LYS A 42 4.84 -3.09 -9.01
N GLN A 43 4.21 -4.26 -8.89
CA GLN A 43 3.71 -5.03 -10.05
C GLN A 43 2.62 -4.27 -10.83
N LEU A 44 1.83 -3.42 -10.17
CA LEU A 44 0.78 -2.64 -10.82
C LEU A 44 1.29 -1.32 -11.41
N ALA A 45 2.39 -0.78 -10.87
CA ALA A 45 2.85 0.57 -11.20
C ALA A 45 3.74 0.63 -12.45
N ASP A 46 4.27 -0.49 -12.96
CA ASP A 46 5.10 -0.63 -14.17
C ASP A 46 5.80 0.67 -14.64
N ASN A 47 5.15 1.46 -15.50
CA ASN A 47 5.71 2.66 -16.14
C ASN A 47 5.19 4.00 -15.58
N LEU A 48 4.39 3.97 -14.51
CA LEU A 48 3.76 5.15 -13.90
C LEU A 48 4.69 5.84 -12.89
N VAL A 49 5.71 5.13 -12.41
CA VAL A 49 6.64 5.60 -11.39
C VAL A 49 8.08 5.50 -11.88
N ASN A 50 8.96 6.28 -11.27
CA ASN A 50 10.40 6.18 -11.50
C ASN A 50 11.00 4.96 -10.78
N GLU A 51 12.31 4.75 -10.96
CA GLU A 51 13.07 3.66 -10.32
C GLU A 51 12.97 3.65 -8.79
N SER A 52 12.70 4.80 -8.17
CA SER A 52 12.50 4.95 -6.73
C SER A 52 11.05 4.77 -6.29
N GLY A 53 10.13 4.37 -7.17
CA GLY A 53 8.72 4.16 -6.83
C GLY A 53 7.92 5.46 -6.63
N ASN A 54 8.37 6.57 -7.22
CA ASN A 54 7.70 7.87 -7.14
C ASN A 54 7.08 8.28 -8.48
N ILE A 55 5.96 8.98 -8.41
CA ILE A 55 5.34 9.59 -9.59
C ILE A 55 6.29 10.69 -10.09
N PRO A 56 6.59 10.77 -11.41
CA PRO A 56 7.45 11.80 -11.97
C PRO A 56 6.90 13.19 -11.65
N ARG A 57 7.71 14.01 -10.95
CA ARG A 57 7.37 15.39 -10.60
C ARG A 57 8.62 16.27 -10.58
N CYS A 58 8.43 17.57 -10.79
CA CYS A 58 9.50 18.54 -10.62
C CYS A 58 9.81 18.72 -9.12
N GLY A 59 11.10 18.79 -8.78
CA GLY A 59 11.56 19.04 -7.42
C GLY A 59 12.24 17.84 -6.77
N VAL A 60 12.27 17.84 -5.43
CA VAL A 60 12.99 16.83 -4.64
C VAL A 60 12.19 15.53 -4.60
N VAL A 61 12.85 14.42 -4.94
CA VAL A 61 12.27 13.08 -4.80
C VAL A 61 12.21 12.71 -3.31
N PRO A 62 11.03 12.37 -2.76
CA PRO A 62 10.93 12.02 -1.36
C PRO A 62 11.58 10.65 -1.10
N ARG A 63 12.15 10.51 0.10
CA ARG A 63 12.80 9.27 0.54
C ARG A 63 11.82 8.12 0.75
N PHE A 64 10.62 8.44 1.26
CA PHE A 64 9.50 7.52 1.33
C PHE A 64 8.69 7.70 0.05
N SER A 65 8.67 6.67 -0.78
CA SER A 65 8.13 6.69 -2.13
C SER A 65 6.61 6.80 -2.18
N ASP A 66 6.06 7.22 -3.32
CA ASP A 66 4.61 7.30 -3.49
C ASP A 66 3.97 5.91 -3.44
N LEU A 67 4.64 4.88 -3.96
CA LEU A 67 4.18 3.48 -3.81
C LEU A 67 4.16 3.02 -2.34
N GLU A 68 5.14 3.42 -1.53
CA GLU A 68 5.13 3.10 -0.10
C GLU A 68 3.99 3.81 0.64
N ILE A 69 3.59 5.02 0.22
CA ILE A 69 2.40 5.68 0.80
C ILE A 69 1.13 4.91 0.46
N ILE A 70 0.96 4.51 -0.80
CA ILE A 70 -0.21 3.73 -1.23
C ILE A 70 -0.24 2.40 -0.48
N ALA A 71 0.90 1.69 -0.42
CA ALA A 71 1.01 0.44 0.31
C ALA A 71 0.69 0.60 1.81
N LEU A 72 1.12 1.70 2.43
CA LEU A 72 0.82 1.98 3.83
C LEU A 72 -0.66 2.29 4.06
N SER A 73 -1.32 3.02 3.15
CA SER A 73 -2.78 3.24 3.19
C SER A 73 -3.56 1.95 3.07
N LEU A 74 -3.19 1.08 2.12
CA LEU A 74 -3.83 -0.22 1.97
C LEU A 74 -3.61 -1.11 3.20
N THR A 75 -2.43 -1.01 3.82
CA THR A 75 -2.11 -1.73 5.05
C THR A 75 -2.97 -1.27 6.22
N SER A 76 -3.14 0.04 6.42
CA SER A 76 -3.99 0.56 7.51
C SER A 76 -5.44 0.16 7.32
N GLU A 77 -5.96 0.23 6.10
CA GLU A 77 -7.31 -0.23 5.76
C GLU A 77 -7.49 -1.73 5.97
N ALA A 78 -6.52 -2.55 5.56
CA ALA A 78 -6.62 -4.00 5.69
C ALA A 78 -6.49 -4.50 7.12
N ILE A 79 -5.74 -3.79 7.98
CA ILE A 79 -5.66 -4.09 9.41
C ILE A 79 -6.89 -3.51 10.16
N GLY A 80 -7.60 -2.55 9.58
CA GLY A 80 -8.72 -1.85 10.21
C GLY A 80 -8.26 -0.78 11.21
N ILE A 81 -7.13 -0.11 10.93
CA ILE A 81 -6.67 1.03 11.73
C ILE A 81 -7.26 2.32 11.13
N ASP A 82 -8.28 2.83 11.80
CA ASP A 82 -8.95 4.08 11.38
C ASP A 82 -8.23 5.34 11.91
N SER A 83 -7.46 5.20 13.00
CA SER A 83 -6.74 6.32 13.61
C SER A 83 -5.32 6.43 13.06
N GLU A 84 -5.05 7.50 12.30
CA GLU A 84 -3.70 7.86 11.88
C GLU A 84 -2.74 7.98 13.07
N SER A 85 -3.22 8.51 14.20
CA SER A 85 -2.36 8.65 15.37
C SER A 85 -1.91 7.30 15.93
N PHE A 86 -2.84 6.34 15.94
CA PHE A 86 -2.53 4.97 16.34
C PHE A 86 -1.59 4.30 15.33
N LEU A 87 -1.85 4.43 14.02
CA LEU A 87 -0.99 3.91 12.96
C LEU A 87 0.46 4.40 13.12
N PHE A 88 0.67 5.71 13.30
CA PHE A 88 2.01 6.27 13.46
C PHE A 88 2.69 5.89 14.77
N SER A 89 1.93 5.63 15.84
CA SER A 89 2.50 5.08 17.07
C SER A 89 2.99 3.64 16.87
N LYS A 90 2.21 2.82 16.15
CA LYS A 90 2.58 1.44 15.80
C LYS A 90 3.77 1.38 14.85
N LEU A 91 3.84 2.27 13.86
CA LEU A 91 4.96 2.34 12.92
C LEU A 91 6.30 2.67 13.59
N GLN A 92 6.31 3.29 14.78
CA GLN A 92 7.57 3.50 15.51
C GLN A 92 8.20 2.19 15.98
N GLU A 93 7.40 1.14 16.22
CA GLU A 93 7.91 -0.20 16.57
C GLU A 93 8.74 -0.81 15.43
N TYR A 94 8.51 -0.37 14.18
CA TYR A 94 9.15 -0.89 12.95
C TYR A 94 10.19 0.07 12.35
N ARG A 95 10.77 0.97 13.14
CA ARG A 95 11.76 1.93 12.65
C ARG A 95 13.02 1.29 12.07
N THR A 96 13.37 0.10 12.56
CA THR A 96 14.53 -0.67 12.08
C THR A 96 14.29 -1.21 10.67
N GLU A 97 13.06 -1.61 10.37
CA GLU A 97 12.63 -2.17 9.10
C GLU A 97 12.23 -1.08 8.09
N ILE A 98 11.72 0.06 8.58
CA ILE A 98 11.32 1.22 7.78
C ILE A 98 12.15 2.45 8.20
N PRO A 99 13.43 2.53 7.79
CA PRO A 99 14.35 3.56 8.26
C PRO A 99 13.96 4.97 7.81
N ASN A 100 13.29 5.11 6.68
CA ASN A 100 12.86 6.39 6.10
C ASN A 100 11.36 6.65 6.34
N LEU A 101 10.83 6.31 7.52
CA LEU A 101 9.42 6.47 7.83
C LEU A 101 8.93 7.91 7.57
N VAL A 102 7.88 8.03 6.77
CA VAL A 102 7.25 9.31 6.44
C VAL A 102 6.70 10.00 7.71
N SER A 103 6.70 11.33 7.75
CA SER A 103 6.00 12.04 8.82
C SER A 103 4.49 12.01 8.61
N ARG A 104 3.70 12.11 9.69
CA ARG A 104 2.23 12.15 9.59
C ARG A 104 1.73 13.25 8.65
N ARG A 105 2.34 14.43 8.72
CA ARG A 105 2.02 15.55 7.82
C ARG A 105 2.25 15.17 6.36
N GLN A 106 3.45 14.67 6.02
CA GLN A 106 3.78 14.29 4.64
C GLN A 106 2.93 13.13 4.13
N TYR A 107 2.51 12.21 5.02
CA TYR A 107 1.60 11.14 4.67
C TYR A 107 0.22 11.71 4.31
N ASN A 108 -0.34 12.59 5.13
CA ASN A 108 -1.64 13.21 4.88
C ASN A 108 -1.64 14.10 3.64
N ASP A 109 -0.51 14.78 3.35
CA ASP A 109 -0.35 15.61 2.15
C ASP A 109 -0.29 14.76 0.85
N ARG A 110 -0.11 13.43 0.95
CA ARG A 110 0.18 12.54 -0.19
C ARG A 110 -0.75 11.31 -0.31
N ARG A 111 -1.56 11.00 0.70
CA ARG A 111 -2.47 9.84 0.73
C ARG A 111 -3.66 10.03 -0.22
#